data_AF-A0A9X5KTW0-F1
#
_entry.id   AF-A0A9X5KTW0-F1
#
_cell.length_a   1.000
_cell.length_b   1.000
_cell.length_c   1.000
_cell.angle_alpha   90.00
_cell.angle_beta   90.00
_cell.angle_gamma   90.00
#
_symmetry.space_group_name_H-M   'P 1'
#
loop_
_entity.id
_entity.type
_entity.pdbx_description
1 polymer ?
#
loop_
_entity_poly.entity_id
_entity_poly.type
_entity_poly.pdbx_seq_one_letter_code
_entity_poly.pdbx_strand_id
1 'polypeptide(L)'
;MTSIFWYDYETTGINPRSDRPLQVAGIRTDLELNEIGAPVNLYCQPSDDILPHPVACAITGITPAILAEKGLAEADFMTRVHTELAAPGTCGAGYNTLRFDDEMTRYSLYRNFFDPYAREWQGGNSRWDLIDVVRTAYALRPEGIEWPQQDGRVTLKLERLTEANGIDHGQAHDALSDVRATIALARRVREKQPKLYEWLFQLRSKQRVMDQVRLLQPMVHISGRFSAERHYLGVVLPLAWHPRNRNALIVCDLGLDPQGLLDLDADTLRQRLYTRREALSEGELPVPLKLVHINRCPVVAPLNVLRAEDRERLHLDMNIYQERALRLTDAQEVWRDKLAAIYAEEDFAASADPEQQLYDGFIGDRDRRLCEQVRTAEPAQLARQQWPFDDHRLPELLFRYRARNFPDTLNSEEQQRWKLFCQQRLSSPEWGAPNTLDAFNQARQEFAVSATSFQHGVLEQWQEYADTLAARMNL
;
A
#
# COMPACT_ATOMS: atom_id res chain seq x y z
N MET A 1 -16.53 0.23 21.24
CA MET A 1 -16.59 1.66 20.85
C MET A 1 -15.90 1.77 19.50
N THR A 2 -16.48 2.47 18.53
CA THR A 2 -15.86 2.60 17.20
C THR A 2 -14.84 3.74 17.22
N SER A 3 -13.63 3.49 16.70
CA SER A 3 -12.53 4.48 16.66
C SER A 3 -11.79 4.43 15.33
N ILE A 4 -11.04 5.47 15.01
CA ILE A 4 -10.10 5.46 13.89
C ILE A 4 -8.69 5.37 14.47
N PHE A 5 -7.86 4.46 13.96
CA PHE A 5 -6.43 4.42 14.27
C PHE A 5 -5.68 4.93 13.05
N TRP A 6 -5.20 6.16 13.16
CA TRP A 6 -4.42 6.84 12.13
C TRP A 6 -2.97 6.41 12.26
N TYR A 7 -2.34 5.93 11.21
CA TYR A 7 -0.97 5.41 11.29
C TYR A 7 -0.20 5.60 10.00
N ASP A 8 1.12 5.59 10.13
CA ASP A 8 2.08 5.76 9.04
C ASP A 8 3.38 5.02 9.38
N TYR A 9 4.05 4.48 8.35
CA TYR A 9 5.33 3.80 8.47
C TYR A 9 6.46 4.57 7.80
N GLU A 10 7.61 4.59 8.49
CA GLU A 10 8.89 4.76 7.82
C GLU A 10 9.56 3.40 7.64
N THR A 11 10.14 3.15 6.47
CA THR A 11 10.56 1.81 6.05
C THR A 11 11.94 1.82 5.41
N THR A 12 12.49 0.63 5.19
CA THR A 12 13.78 0.45 4.53
C THR A 12 13.75 0.83 3.04
N GLY A 13 12.58 1.03 2.42
CA GLY A 13 12.47 1.26 0.98
C GLY A 13 11.03 1.53 0.53
N ILE A 14 10.67 1.08 -0.66
CA ILE A 14 9.36 1.37 -1.29
C ILE A 14 8.61 0.12 -1.77
N ASN A 15 9.16 -1.06 -1.52
CA ASN A 15 8.58 -2.34 -1.92
C ASN A 15 8.20 -3.16 -0.68
N PRO A 16 6.93 -3.07 -0.21
CA PRO A 16 6.46 -3.81 0.97
C PRO A 16 6.67 -5.32 0.95
N ARG A 17 6.87 -5.90 -0.25
CA ARG A 17 7.14 -7.32 -0.44
C ARG A 17 8.49 -7.75 0.12
N SER A 18 9.52 -6.90 0.05
CA SER A 18 10.88 -7.19 0.50
C SER A 18 11.33 -6.29 1.65
N ASP A 19 10.98 -5.00 1.60
CA ASP A 19 11.32 -3.97 2.58
C ASP A 19 10.69 -4.23 3.96
N ARG A 20 11.28 -3.58 4.97
CA ARG A 20 10.94 -3.73 6.39
C ARG A 20 10.51 -2.41 7.01
N PRO A 21 9.61 -2.45 8.01
CA PRO A 21 9.35 -1.26 8.81
C PRO A 21 10.60 -0.88 9.62
N LEU A 22 10.85 0.41 9.77
CA LEU A 22 11.86 0.98 10.66
C LEU A 22 11.22 1.79 11.78
N GLN A 23 10.10 2.44 11.51
CA GLN A 23 9.28 3.14 12.49
C GLN A 23 7.80 2.98 12.13
N VAL A 24 6.94 2.98 13.14
CA VAL A 24 5.51 3.23 12.97
C VAL A 24 5.07 4.24 14.00
N ALA A 25 4.30 5.22 13.56
CA ALA A 25 3.56 6.08 14.46
C ALA A 25 2.06 5.84 14.30
N GLY A 26 1.30 6.08 15.36
CA GLY A 26 -0.14 6.05 15.28
C GLY A 26 -0.85 6.82 16.38
N ILE A 27 -2.03 7.34 16.05
CA ILE A 27 -2.89 8.07 16.97
C ILE A 27 -4.30 7.53 16.82
N ARG A 28 -4.92 7.15 17.93
CA ARG A 28 -6.32 6.75 17.97
C ARG A 28 -7.20 7.98 18.14
N THR A 29 -8.31 8.04 17.42
CA THR A 29 -9.34 9.08 17.60
C THR A 29 -10.73 8.48 17.73
N ASP A 30 -11.67 9.24 18.31
CA ASP A 30 -13.09 9.00 18.09
C ASP A 30 -13.48 9.33 16.62
N LEU A 31 -14.76 9.17 16.30
CA LEU A 31 -15.29 9.52 14.96
C LEU A 31 -15.44 11.03 14.74
N GLU A 32 -15.29 11.84 15.79
CA GLU A 32 -15.22 13.30 15.69
C GLU A 32 -13.79 13.81 15.48
N LEU A 33 -12.83 12.87 15.42
CA LEU A 33 -11.40 13.10 15.24
C LEU A 33 -10.73 13.70 16.47
N ASN A 34 -11.26 13.51 17.68
CA ASN A 34 -10.58 13.85 18.93
C ASN A 34 -9.64 12.71 19.33
N GLU A 35 -8.42 13.02 19.76
CA GLU A 35 -7.43 12.01 20.16
C GLU A 35 -7.88 11.24 21.41
N ILE A 36 -7.67 9.93 21.40
CA ILE A 36 -7.97 9.01 22.50
C ILE A 36 -6.68 8.30 22.88
N GLY A 37 -6.25 8.44 24.14
CA GLY A 37 -5.06 7.77 24.65
C GLY A 37 -3.76 8.41 24.17
N ALA A 38 -2.64 7.74 24.49
CA ALA A 38 -1.32 8.21 24.10
C ALA A 38 -1.02 7.83 22.64
N PRO A 39 -0.26 8.66 21.90
CA PRO A 39 0.30 8.26 20.61
C PRO A 39 1.20 7.03 20.74
N VAL A 40 1.18 6.21 19.70
CA VAL A 40 2.10 5.11 19.48
C VAL A 40 3.26 5.63 18.63
N ASN A 41 4.49 5.38 19.05
CA ASN A 41 5.68 5.64 18.25
C ASN A 41 6.71 4.55 18.57
N LEU A 42 6.89 3.62 17.64
CA LEU A 42 7.74 2.44 17.82
C LEU A 42 8.79 2.40 16.73
N TYR A 43 9.98 1.94 17.08
CA TYR A 43 11.07 1.67 16.13
C TYR A 43 11.27 0.15 16.01
N CYS A 44 11.67 -0.30 14.83
CA CYS A 44 11.97 -1.70 14.54
C CYS A 44 13.44 -1.83 14.15
N GLN A 45 14.18 -2.68 14.85
CA GLN A 45 15.56 -2.95 14.54
C GLN A 45 15.64 -3.92 13.35
N PRO A 46 16.34 -3.58 12.25
CA PRO A 46 16.55 -4.51 11.14
C PRO A 46 17.46 -5.66 11.59
N SER A 47 17.20 -6.86 11.06
CA SER A 47 18.07 -8.00 11.27
C SER A 47 19.29 -7.95 10.35
N ASP A 48 20.28 -8.80 10.60
CA ASP A 48 21.56 -8.82 9.87
C ASP A 48 21.42 -9.20 8.38
N ASP A 49 20.27 -9.72 7.94
CA ASP A 49 19.99 -9.99 6.52
C ASP A 49 19.37 -8.79 5.77
N ILE A 50 19.21 -7.64 6.45
CA ILE A 50 18.51 -6.47 5.93
C ILE A 50 19.44 -5.25 5.94
N LEU A 51 19.59 -4.65 4.76
CA LEU A 51 20.24 -3.36 4.58
C LEU A 51 19.24 -2.38 3.94
N PRO A 52 18.98 -1.20 4.51
CA PRO A 52 17.99 -0.29 3.97
C PRO A 52 18.48 0.44 2.72
N HIS A 53 17.57 1.07 1.99
CA HIS A 53 17.92 2.00 0.95
C HIS A 53 18.46 3.30 1.58
N PRO A 54 19.70 3.74 1.25
CA PRO A 54 20.34 4.87 1.93
C PRO A 54 19.55 6.18 1.80
N VAL A 55 18.90 6.38 0.66
CA VAL A 55 18.08 7.58 0.42
C VAL A 55 16.81 7.58 1.30
N ALA A 56 16.20 6.41 1.56
CA ALA A 56 15.04 6.34 2.44
C ALA A 56 15.43 6.72 3.86
N CYS A 57 16.56 6.19 4.36
CA CYS A 57 17.09 6.59 5.66
C CYS A 57 17.44 8.07 5.74
N ALA A 58 18.03 8.64 4.68
CA ALA A 58 18.37 10.06 4.65
C ALA A 58 17.13 10.97 4.63
N ILE A 59 16.04 10.56 3.98
CA ILE A 59 14.77 11.28 3.98
C ILE A 59 14.12 11.24 5.36
N THR A 60 14.06 10.06 5.97
CA THR A 60 13.38 9.83 7.26
C THR A 60 14.20 10.28 8.47
N GLY A 61 15.51 10.43 8.30
CA GLY A 61 16.42 10.75 9.40
C GLY A 61 16.62 9.63 10.41
N ILE A 62 16.08 8.43 10.17
CA ILE A 62 16.23 7.27 11.07
C ILE A 62 17.65 6.72 10.94
N THR A 63 18.43 6.78 12.02
CA THR A 63 19.82 6.30 12.05
C THR A 63 19.95 4.95 12.76
N PRO A 64 21.02 4.19 12.50
CA PRO A 64 21.31 2.96 13.23
C PRO A 64 21.42 3.18 14.75
N ALA A 65 21.91 4.34 15.19
CA ALA A 65 22.00 4.68 16.61
C ALA A 65 20.60 4.78 17.26
N ILE A 66 19.63 5.41 16.59
CA ILE A 66 18.24 5.47 17.07
C ILE A 66 17.66 4.06 17.16
N LEU A 67 17.89 3.22 16.14
CA LEU A 67 17.38 1.86 16.10
C LEU A 67 18.04 0.95 17.15
N ALA A 68 19.32 1.17 17.47
CA ALA A 68 19.99 0.44 18.54
C ALA A 68 19.49 0.83 19.94
N GLU A 69 19.12 2.11 20.14
CA GLU A 69 18.61 2.60 21.43
C GLU A 69 17.13 2.23 21.65
N LYS A 70 16.30 2.35 20.60
CA LYS A 70 14.84 2.33 20.71
C LYS A 70 14.17 1.20 19.95
N GLY A 71 14.90 0.51 19.08
CA GLY A 71 14.36 -0.52 18.20
C GLY A 71 13.92 -1.75 18.96
N LEU A 72 12.77 -2.28 18.56
CA LEU A 72 12.28 -3.59 18.97
C LEU A 72 12.65 -4.62 17.91
N ALA A 73 12.73 -5.90 18.30
CA ALA A 73 12.69 -6.99 17.33
C ALA A 73 11.38 -6.95 16.53
N GLU A 74 11.39 -7.38 15.26
CA GLU A 74 10.22 -7.29 14.37
C GLU A 74 8.99 -8.02 14.97
N ALA A 75 9.19 -9.13 15.69
CA ALA A 75 8.14 -9.87 16.38
C ALA A 75 7.41 -9.03 17.45
N ASP A 76 8.18 -8.35 18.31
CA ASP A 76 7.63 -7.50 19.37
C ASP A 76 7.00 -6.23 18.80
N PHE A 77 7.68 -5.63 17.82
CA PHE A 77 7.18 -4.48 17.07
C PHE A 77 5.80 -4.79 16.46
N MET A 78 5.69 -5.88 15.69
CA MET A 78 4.45 -6.26 15.03
C MET A 78 3.37 -6.74 16.01
N THR A 79 3.74 -7.31 17.14
CA THR A 79 2.76 -7.65 18.20
C THR A 79 2.08 -6.40 18.75
N ARG A 80 2.85 -5.32 18.98
CA ARG A 80 2.30 -4.04 19.46
C ARG A 80 1.46 -3.35 18.38
N VAL A 81 1.94 -3.32 17.14
CA VAL A 81 1.16 -2.77 16.01
C VAL A 81 -0.15 -3.53 15.81
N HIS A 82 -0.09 -4.86 15.82
CA HIS A 82 -1.27 -5.71 15.67
C HIS A 82 -2.29 -5.43 16.78
N THR A 83 -1.83 -5.23 18.02
CA THR A 83 -2.72 -4.91 19.16
C THR A 83 -3.55 -3.66 18.88
N GLU A 84 -2.93 -2.60 18.34
CA GLU A 84 -3.63 -1.37 18.01
C GLU A 84 -4.59 -1.52 16.82
N LEU A 85 -4.11 -2.13 15.73
CA LEU A 85 -4.90 -2.25 14.50
C LEU A 85 -6.02 -3.30 14.60
N ALA A 86 -5.86 -4.32 15.45
CA ALA A 86 -6.83 -5.40 15.62
C ALA A 86 -7.85 -5.15 16.75
N ALA A 87 -7.70 -4.07 17.54
CA ALA A 87 -8.67 -3.73 18.57
C ALA A 87 -10.10 -3.63 17.99
N PRO A 88 -11.13 -4.27 18.59
CA PRO A 88 -12.47 -4.33 18.00
C PRO A 88 -13.10 -2.95 17.74
N GLY A 89 -13.74 -2.80 16.57
CA GLY A 89 -14.35 -1.55 16.12
C GLY A 89 -13.34 -0.51 15.59
N THR A 90 -12.11 -0.91 15.28
CA THR A 90 -11.08 -0.01 14.75
C THR A 90 -11.19 0.14 13.24
N CYS A 91 -11.20 1.39 12.77
CA CYS A 91 -10.92 1.72 11.38
C CYS A 91 -9.44 2.11 11.25
N GLY A 92 -8.60 1.26 10.66
CA GLY A 92 -7.23 1.65 10.32
C GLY A 92 -7.24 2.65 9.17
N ALA A 93 -6.59 3.80 9.33
CA ALA A 93 -6.56 4.85 8.31
C ALA A 93 -5.20 5.56 8.26
N GLY A 94 -4.94 6.26 7.17
CA GLY A 94 -3.69 7.00 6.95
C GLY A 94 -3.77 7.78 5.64
N TYR A 95 -2.62 8.21 5.13
CA TYR A 95 -2.52 8.92 3.86
C TYR A 95 -1.79 8.04 2.83
N ASN A 96 -2.51 7.53 1.83
CA ASN A 96 -2.03 6.53 0.86
C ASN A 96 -1.72 5.14 1.48
N THR A 97 -2.28 4.87 2.65
CA THR A 97 -2.08 3.64 3.44
C THR A 97 -2.50 2.36 2.72
N LEU A 98 -3.61 2.37 1.96
CA LEU A 98 -4.15 1.14 1.34
C LEU A 98 -3.23 0.54 0.27
N ARG A 99 -2.31 1.34 -0.27
CA ARG A 99 -1.38 0.94 -1.34
C ARG A 99 0.04 0.72 -0.84
N PHE A 100 0.35 1.11 0.40
CA PHE A 100 1.70 1.03 0.95
C PHE A 100 1.68 0.45 2.37
N ASP A 101 1.28 1.22 3.37
CA ASP A 101 1.34 0.84 4.79
C ASP A 101 0.54 -0.42 5.14
N ASP A 102 -0.62 -0.60 4.51
CA ASP A 102 -1.42 -1.81 4.67
C ASP A 102 -0.71 -3.04 4.08
N GLU A 103 -0.01 -2.86 2.96
CA GLU A 103 0.80 -3.92 2.35
C GLU A 103 2.02 -4.23 3.23
N MET A 104 2.68 -3.19 3.77
CA MET A 104 3.78 -3.34 4.73
C MET A 104 3.31 -4.08 5.98
N THR A 105 2.15 -3.72 6.50
CA THR A 105 1.49 -4.41 7.63
C THR A 105 1.24 -5.87 7.28
N ARG A 106 0.64 -6.17 6.13
CA ARG A 106 0.30 -7.55 5.73
C ARG A 106 1.54 -8.44 5.62
N TYR A 107 2.57 -7.98 4.91
CA TYR A 107 3.81 -8.74 4.78
C TYR A 107 4.51 -8.89 6.14
N SER A 108 4.53 -7.85 6.96
CA SER A 108 5.15 -7.93 8.29
C SER A 108 4.38 -8.86 9.23
N LEU A 109 3.04 -8.85 9.22
CA LEU A 109 2.21 -9.80 9.97
C LEU A 109 2.43 -11.24 9.49
N TYR A 110 2.49 -11.45 8.17
CA TYR A 110 2.74 -12.75 7.56
C TYR A 110 4.08 -13.35 8.00
N ARG A 111 5.17 -12.57 7.95
CA ARG A 111 6.50 -13.01 8.40
C ARG A 111 6.58 -13.27 9.91
N ASN A 112 5.66 -12.68 10.68
CA ASN A 112 5.57 -12.82 12.13
C ASN A 112 4.36 -13.66 12.58
N PHE A 113 3.86 -14.56 11.70
CA PHE A 113 2.87 -15.59 12.02
C PHE A 113 1.49 -15.08 12.49
N PHE A 114 1.14 -13.84 12.18
CA PHE A 114 -0.23 -13.32 12.33
C PHE A 114 -1.06 -13.58 11.06
N ASP A 115 -2.38 -13.64 11.20
CA ASP A 115 -3.27 -13.58 10.02
C ASP A 115 -3.13 -12.18 9.38
N PRO A 116 -2.68 -12.07 8.11
CA PRO A 116 -2.38 -10.77 7.51
C PRO A 116 -3.61 -9.89 7.29
N TYR A 117 -4.82 -10.47 7.32
CA TYR A 117 -6.05 -9.82 6.88
C TYR A 117 -7.10 -9.69 8.00
N ALA A 118 -7.05 -10.52 9.05
CA ALA A 118 -8.05 -10.55 10.12
C ALA A 118 -8.33 -9.17 10.72
N ARG A 119 -7.28 -8.39 11.01
CA ARG A 119 -7.38 -7.02 11.56
C ARG A 119 -8.22 -6.06 10.70
N GLU A 120 -8.39 -6.36 9.41
CA GLU A 120 -9.07 -5.49 8.45
C GLU A 120 -10.59 -5.62 8.46
N TRP A 121 -11.14 -6.64 9.14
CA TRP A 121 -12.58 -6.94 9.12
C TRP A 121 -13.13 -7.61 10.39
N GLN A 122 -12.31 -8.39 11.11
CA GLN A 122 -12.74 -9.09 12.32
C GLN A 122 -13.06 -8.10 13.44
N GLY A 123 -14.01 -8.43 14.32
CA GLY A 123 -14.38 -7.55 15.44
C GLY A 123 -15.08 -6.26 15.02
N GLY A 124 -15.60 -6.18 13.79
CA GLY A 124 -16.20 -4.98 13.24
C GLY A 124 -15.18 -3.95 12.74
N ASN A 125 -13.92 -4.37 12.55
CA ASN A 125 -12.87 -3.51 12.04
C ASN A 125 -13.08 -3.17 10.56
N SER A 126 -12.44 -2.08 10.13
CA SER A 126 -12.42 -1.64 8.74
C SER A 126 -11.10 -0.95 8.41
N ARG A 127 -10.95 -0.54 7.15
CA ARG A 127 -9.83 0.29 6.70
C ARG A 127 -10.34 1.49 5.94
N TRP A 128 -9.53 2.53 5.83
CA TRP A 128 -9.85 3.73 5.06
C TRP A 128 -8.57 4.47 4.63
N ASP A 129 -8.68 5.39 3.67
CA ASP A 129 -7.52 6.12 3.15
C ASP A 129 -7.91 7.55 2.78
N LEU A 130 -7.18 8.50 3.34
CA LEU A 130 -7.47 9.92 3.16
C LEU A 130 -7.08 10.43 1.76
N ILE A 131 -6.18 9.75 1.04
CA ILE A 131 -5.71 10.26 -0.28
C ILE A 131 -6.86 10.36 -1.29
N ASP A 132 -7.72 9.34 -1.38
CA ASP A 132 -8.85 9.35 -2.31
C ASP A 132 -10.00 10.24 -1.79
N VAL A 133 -10.05 10.52 -0.48
CA VAL A 133 -10.94 11.54 0.10
C VAL A 133 -10.55 12.93 -0.37
N VAL A 134 -9.26 13.25 -0.29
CA VAL A 134 -8.69 14.53 -0.73
C VAL A 134 -8.85 14.71 -2.24
N ARG A 135 -8.56 13.66 -3.04
CA ARG A 135 -8.82 13.68 -4.49
C ARG A 135 -10.30 13.96 -4.80
N THR A 136 -11.22 13.37 -4.04
CA THR A 136 -12.66 13.57 -4.26
C THR A 136 -13.10 14.98 -3.89
N ALA A 137 -12.60 15.52 -2.78
CA ALA A 137 -12.84 16.91 -2.41
C ALA A 137 -12.33 17.85 -3.51
N TYR A 138 -11.09 17.69 -3.98
CA TYR A 138 -10.54 18.47 -5.09
C TYR A 138 -11.38 18.37 -6.38
N ALA A 139 -11.76 17.16 -6.77
CA ALA A 139 -12.47 16.94 -8.01
C ALA A 139 -13.90 17.48 -7.95
N LEU A 140 -14.63 17.21 -6.88
CA LEU A 140 -16.09 17.43 -6.82
C LEU A 140 -16.49 18.62 -5.96
N ARG A 141 -15.83 18.88 -4.82
CA ARG A 141 -16.22 19.93 -3.87
C ARG A 141 -14.99 20.69 -3.37
N PRO A 142 -14.28 21.42 -4.27
CA PRO A 142 -13.00 22.02 -3.95
C PRO A 142 -13.12 23.21 -2.98
N GLU A 143 -14.32 23.75 -2.78
CA GLU A 143 -14.54 24.99 -2.04
C GLU A 143 -14.14 24.84 -0.56
N GLY A 144 -13.42 25.83 -0.03
CA GLY A 144 -12.99 25.89 1.38
C GLY A 144 -11.63 25.24 1.70
N ILE A 145 -11.00 24.61 0.71
CA ILE A 145 -9.65 24.03 0.82
C ILE A 145 -8.76 24.69 -0.23
N GLU A 146 -7.55 25.09 0.17
CA GLU A 146 -6.54 25.61 -0.75
C GLU A 146 -5.80 24.45 -1.42
N TRP A 147 -5.70 24.50 -2.75
CA TRP A 147 -5.13 23.43 -3.56
C TRP A 147 -3.78 23.88 -4.14
N PRO A 148 -2.64 23.49 -3.53
CA PRO A 148 -1.32 23.93 -3.96
C PRO A 148 -1.00 23.41 -5.36
N GLN A 149 -0.19 24.18 -6.09
CA GLN A 149 0.33 23.80 -7.40
C GLN A 149 1.85 23.64 -7.38
N GLN A 150 2.33 22.70 -8.17
CA GLN A 150 3.73 22.50 -8.51
C GLN A 150 3.83 22.38 -10.03
N ASP A 151 4.67 23.20 -10.65
CA ASP A 151 4.86 23.24 -12.12
C ASP A 151 3.54 23.39 -12.90
N GLY A 152 2.63 24.24 -12.41
CA GLY A 152 1.32 24.51 -13.01
C GLY A 152 0.29 23.39 -12.83
N ARG A 153 0.57 22.37 -12.01
CA ARG A 153 -0.32 21.23 -11.74
C ARG A 153 -0.62 21.11 -10.26
N VAL A 154 -1.86 20.74 -9.91
CA VAL A 154 -2.22 20.52 -8.50
C VAL A 154 -1.44 19.34 -7.91
N THR A 155 -0.81 19.57 -6.78
CA THR A 155 -0.10 18.56 -6.01
C THR A 155 -0.93 18.17 -4.80
N LEU A 156 -1.05 16.86 -4.56
CA LEU A 156 -1.72 16.30 -3.39
C LEU A 156 -0.68 15.65 -2.45
N LYS A 157 0.53 16.17 -2.41
CA LYS A 157 1.51 15.78 -1.40
C LYS A 157 1.10 16.37 -0.05
N LEU A 158 1.21 15.58 1.02
CA LEU A 158 0.67 15.95 2.34
C LEU A 158 1.30 17.25 2.84
N GLU A 159 2.63 17.37 2.73
CA GLU A 159 3.41 18.54 3.14
C GLU A 159 3.00 19.83 2.44
N ARG A 160 2.64 19.75 1.15
CA ARG A 160 2.18 20.91 0.38
C ARG A 160 0.75 21.29 0.73
N LEU A 161 -0.11 20.29 0.92
CA LEU A 161 -1.51 20.53 1.30
C LEU A 161 -1.61 21.15 2.68
N THR A 162 -0.83 20.67 3.65
CA THR A 162 -0.82 21.26 5.00
C THR A 162 -0.29 22.68 4.99
N GLU A 163 0.82 22.94 4.29
CA GLU A 163 1.42 24.27 4.13
C GLU A 163 0.38 25.27 3.56
N ALA A 164 -0.26 24.91 2.44
CA ALA A 164 -1.25 25.77 1.78
C ALA A 164 -2.51 26.03 2.62
N ASN A 165 -2.85 25.14 3.55
CA ASN A 165 -4.05 25.26 4.39
C ASN A 165 -3.75 25.73 5.82
N GLY A 166 -2.52 26.18 6.11
CA GLY A 166 -2.12 26.66 7.43
C GLY A 166 -2.16 25.59 8.52
N ILE A 167 -1.93 24.32 8.15
CA ILE A 167 -1.86 23.19 9.07
C ILE A 167 -0.39 22.97 9.44
N ASP A 168 -0.12 22.92 10.73
CA ASP A 168 1.22 22.57 11.23
C ASP A 168 1.58 21.13 10.85
N HIS A 169 2.80 20.96 10.34
CA HIS A 169 3.32 19.69 9.83
C HIS A 169 4.76 19.46 10.29
N GLY A 170 5.11 19.94 11.50
CA GLY A 170 6.31 19.53 12.23
C GLY A 170 7.56 19.32 11.37
N GLN A 171 8.19 18.15 11.53
CA GLN A 171 9.19 17.64 10.59
C GLN A 171 8.48 16.67 9.64
N ALA A 172 8.39 17.02 8.36
CA ALA A 172 7.88 16.09 7.34
C ALA A 172 8.80 14.86 7.27
N HIS A 173 8.23 13.68 7.00
CA HIS A 173 8.94 12.39 7.00
C HIS A 173 9.40 11.94 8.40
N ASP A 174 8.70 12.40 9.43
CA ASP A 174 8.59 11.74 10.72
C ASP A 174 7.16 11.20 10.84
N ALA A 175 7.02 9.88 10.98
CA ALA A 175 5.73 9.19 10.97
C ALA A 175 4.70 9.84 11.93
N LEU A 176 5.11 10.32 13.10
CA LEU A 176 4.17 10.93 14.05
C LEU A 176 3.66 12.30 13.57
N SER A 177 4.54 13.10 12.98
CA SER A 177 4.20 14.37 12.36
C SER A 177 3.24 14.18 11.19
N ASP A 178 3.52 13.19 10.32
CA ASP A 178 2.67 12.83 9.17
C ASP A 178 1.29 12.31 9.61
N VAL A 179 1.20 11.53 10.69
CA VAL A 179 -0.08 11.10 11.28
C VAL A 179 -0.89 12.30 11.79
N ARG A 180 -0.26 13.24 12.51
CA ARG A 180 -0.96 14.45 13.02
C ARG A 180 -1.44 15.34 11.87
N ALA A 181 -0.62 15.53 10.85
CA ALA A 181 -0.96 16.24 9.63
C ALA A 181 -2.15 15.60 8.91
N THR A 182 -2.16 14.27 8.79
CA THR A 182 -3.26 13.49 8.21
C THR A 182 -4.56 13.70 8.97
N ILE A 183 -4.54 13.63 10.30
CA ILE A 183 -5.72 13.88 11.14
C ILE A 183 -6.22 15.32 10.96
N ALA A 184 -5.32 16.30 10.97
CA ALA A 184 -5.67 17.71 10.80
C ALA A 184 -6.29 17.98 9.41
N LEU A 185 -5.75 17.38 8.35
CA LEU A 185 -6.34 17.45 7.02
C LEU A 185 -7.72 16.77 6.96
N ALA A 186 -7.88 15.62 7.61
CA ALA A 186 -9.19 14.97 7.73
C ALA A 186 -10.22 15.85 8.45
N ARG A 187 -9.82 16.54 9.55
CA ARG A 187 -10.65 17.54 10.24
C ARG A 187 -11.03 18.68 9.31
N ARG A 188 -10.08 19.20 8.52
CA ARG A 188 -10.33 20.28 7.55
C ARG A 188 -11.36 19.86 6.49
N VAL A 189 -11.22 18.68 5.91
CA VAL A 189 -12.21 18.15 4.93
C VAL A 189 -13.57 17.96 5.60
N ARG A 190 -13.62 17.43 6.84
CA ARG A 190 -14.88 17.27 7.59
C ARG A 190 -15.55 18.62 7.88
N GLU A 191 -14.78 19.66 8.22
CA GLU A 191 -15.29 21.01 8.51
C GLU A 191 -15.85 21.67 7.25
N LYS A 192 -15.12 21.62 6.14
CA LYS A 192 -15.48 22.34 4.91
C LYS A 192 -16.47 21.58 4.03
N GLN A 193 -16.40 20.25 4.03
CA GLN A 193 -17.21 19.38 3.17
C GLN A 193 -17.79 18.20 3.98
N PRO A 194 -18.61 18.46 5.02
CA PRO A 194 -19.06 17.42 5.97
C PRO A 194 -19.85 16.28 5.32
N LYS A 195 -20.76 16.60 4.38
CA LYS A 195 -21.55 15.59 3.66
C LYS A 195 -20.69 14.68 2.79
N LEU A 196 -19.65 15.24 2.16
CA LEU A 196 -18.70 14.48 1.34
C LEU A 196 -17.86 13.56 2.23
N TYR A 197 -17.34 14.09 3.34
CA TYR A 197 -16.59 13.30 4.32
C TYR A 197 -17.42 12.11 4.84
N GLU A 198 -18.65 12.36 5.28
CA GLU A 198 -19.53 11.32 5.82
C GLU A 198 -19.83 10.24 4.79
N TRP A 199 -20.19 10.64 3.57
CA TRP A 199 -20.49 9.70 2.48
C TRP A 199 -19.27 8.85 2.10
N LEU A 200 -18.09 9.46 2.00
CA LEU A 200 -16.84 8.74 1.70
C LEU A 200 -16.41 7.82 2.84
N PHE A 201 -16.64 8.23 4.09
CA PHE A 201 -16.39 7.36 5.23
C PHE A 201 -17.29 6.12 5.13
N GLN A 202 -18.58 6.26 4.80
CA GLN A 202 -19.47 5.11 4.60
C GLN A 202 -19.01 4.20 3.44
N LEU A 203 -18.49 4.77 2.35
CA LEU A 203 -17.97 4.02 1.20
C LEU A 203 -16.72 3.17 1.49
N ARG A 204 -16.12 3.25 2.68
CA ARG A 204 -15.08 2.30 3.10
C ARG A 204 -15.58 0.85 3.17
N SER A 205 -16.90 0.67 3.31
CA SER A 205 -17.54 -0.65 3.32
C SER A 205 -17.73 -1.19 1.90
N LYS A 206 -17.32 -2.44 1.67
CA LYS A 206 -17.57 -3.16 0.41
C LYS A 206 -19.05 -3.12 0.01
N GLN A 207 -19.95 -3.31 0.97
CA GLN A 207 -21.39 -3.30 0.70
C GLN A 207 -21.85 -1.94 0.17
N ARG A 208 -21.39 -0.85 0.79
CA ARG A 208 -21.75 0.51 0.36
C ARG A 208 -21.23 0.83 -1.03
N VAL A 209 -20.05 0.33 -1.39
CA VAL A 209 -19.52 0.39 -2.77
C VAL A 209 -20.42 -0.40 -3.73
N MET A 210 -20.76 -1.64 -3.39
CA MET A 210 -21.63 -2.50 -4.21
C MET A 210 -23.00 -1.85 -4.47
N ASP A 211 -23.57 -1.15 -3.48
CA ASP A 211 -24.85 -0.47 -3.61
C ASP A 211 -24.83 0.59 -4.73
N GLN A 212 -23.66 1.18 -5.04
CA GLN A 212 -23.47 2.17 -6.11
C GLN A 212 -23.22 1.54 -7.49
N VAL A 213 -22.91 0.25 -7.56
CA VAL A 213 -22.53 -0.41 -8.82
C VAL A 213 -23.78 -0.98 -9.50
N ARG A 214 -24.00 -0.59 -10.75
CA ARG A 214 -24.95 -1.23 -11.67
C ARG A 214 -24.21 -1.50 -12.98
N LEU A 215 -24.23 -2.74 -13.45
CA LEU A 215 -23.60 -3.09 -14.72
C LEU A 215 -24.24 -2.29 -15.85
N LEU A 216 -23.40 -1.82 -16.77
CA LEU A 216 -23.77 -1.04 -17.95
C LEU A 216 -24.46 0.30 -17.64
N GLN A 217 -24.35 0.78 -16.40
CA GLN A 217 -24.77 2.12 -16.02
C GLN A 217 -23.55 2.98 -15.70
N PRO A 218 -23.32 4.09 -16.43
CA PRO A 218 -22.18 4.96 -16.16
C PRO A 218 -22.17 5.48 -14.71
N MET A 219 -20.98 5.58 -14.15
CA MET A 219 -20.74 6.11 -12.81
C MET A 219 -19.46 6.95 -12.77
N VAL A 220 -19.35 7.83 -11.79
CA VAL A 220 -18.12 8.57 -11.47
C VAL A 220 -17.18 7.66 -10.69
N HIS A 221 -15.90 7.69 -11.01
CA HIS A 221 -14.85 7.05 -10.24
C HIS A 221 -13.69 8.02 -10.00
N ILE A 222 -13.26 8.18 -8.75
CA ILE A 222 -12.05 8.93 -8.39
C ILE A 222 -10.92 7.95 -8.11
N SER A 223 -9.76 8.17 -8.71
CA SER A 223 -8.60 7.30 -8.54
C SER A 223 -7.32 7.97 -9.02
N GLY A 224 -6.21 7.74 -8.29
CA GLY A 224 -4.86 8.16 -8.69
C GLY A 224 -4.36 7.60 -10.03
N ARG A 225 -5.07 6.63 -10.64
CA ARG A 225 -4.79 6.16 -12.01
C ARG A 225 -5.28 7.11 -13.11
N PHE A 226 -6.19 8.03 -12.80
CA PHE A 226 -6.53 9.13 -13.69
C PHE A 226 -5.55 10.28 -13.42
N SER A 227 -5.08 10.97 -14.46
CA SER A 227 -4.05 12.00 -14.30
C SER A 227 -4.55 13.20 -13.48
N ALA A 228 -3.62 13.98 -12.95
CA ALA A 228 -3.93 15.23 -12.26
C ALA A 228 -4.66 16.23 -13.17
N GLU A 229 -4.38 16.21 -14.49
CA GLU A 229 -5.08 17.03 -15.50
C GLU A 229 -6.57 16.65 -15.63
N ARG A 230 -6.90 15.37 -15.36
CA ARG A 230 -8.28 14.89 -15.27
C ARG A 230 -8.88 15.04 -13.87
N HIS A 231 -8.21 15.78 -12.98
CA HIS A 231 -8.60 15.93 -11.58
C HIS A 231 -8.77 14.60 -10.84
N TYR A 232 -8.04 13.56 -11.26
CA TYR A 232 -8.20 12.19 -10.76
C TYR A 232 -9.60 11.58 -10.96
N LEU A 233 -10.42 12.16 -11.83
CA LEU A 233 -11.81 11.76 -12.10
C LEU A 233 -11.94 11.05 -13.46
N GLY A 234 -12.69 9.96 -13.48
CA GLY A 234 -13.16 9.31 -14.69
C GLY A 234 -14.65 9.01 -14.62
N VAL A 235 -15.34 9.17 -15.74
CA VAL A 235 -16.67 8.59 -15.94
C VAL A 235 -16.45 7.20 -16.53
N VAL A 236 -16.91 6.17 -15.83
CA VAL A 236 -16.63 4.77 -16.17
C VAL A 236 -17.92 3.98 -16.36
N LEU A 237 -17.87 2.97 -17.22
CA LEU A 237 -18.95 2.00 -17.44
C LEU A 237 -18.57 0.66 -16.80
N PRO A 238 -19.26 0.21 -15.74
CA PRO A 238 -19.10 -1.15 -15.21
C PRO A 238 -19.49 -2.20 -16.26
N LEU A 239 -18.55 -3.04 -16.69
CA LEU A 239 -18.78 -4.04 -17.73
C LEU A 239 -19.15 -5.41 -17.14
N ALA A 240 -18.31 -5.91 -16.23
CA ALA A 240 -18.46 -7.23 -15.64
C ALA A 240 -17.68 -7.35 -14.33
N TRP A 241 -18.03 -8.33 -13.51
CA TRP A 241 -17.18 -8.77 -12.40
C TRP A 241 -16.00 -9.60 -12.94
N HIS A 242 -14.83 -9.46 -12.32
CA HIS A 242 -13.65 -10.22 -12.72
C HIS A 242 -13.90 -11.73 -12.55
N PRO A 243 -13.49 -12.59 -13.50
CA PRO A 243 -13.79 -14.03 -13.50
C PRO A 243 -13.18 -14.84 -12.33
N ARG A 244 -12.27 -14.25 -11.54
CA ARG A 244 -11.49 -14.93 -10.49
C ARG A 244 -11.43 -14.10 -9.22
N ASN A 245 -11.06 -12.82 -9.35
CA ASN A 245 -11.04 -11.91 -8.20
C ASN A 245 -12.45 -11.35 -7.91
N ARG A 246 -13.18 -11.98 -6.98
CA ARG A 246 -14.51 -11.54 -6.54
C ARG A 246 -14.61 -10.11 -6.01
N ASN A 247 -13.47 -9.47 -5.67
CA ASN A 247 -13.45 -8.08 -5.24
C ASN A 247 -13.11 -7.09 -6.36
N ALA A 248 -12.96 -7.54 -7.62
CA ALA A 248 -12.59 -6.68 -8.73
C ALA A 248 -13.75 -6.53 -9.73
N LEU A 249 -14.10 -5.28 -10.02
CA LEU A 249 -15.04 -4.89 -11.07
C LEU A 249 -14.25 -4.40 -12.28
N ILE A 250 -14.54 -4.94 -13.46
CA ILE A 250 -13.99 -4.50 -14.73
C ILE A 250 -14.82 -3.30 -15.19
N VAL A 251 -14.17 -2.16 -15.38
CA VAL A 251 -14.81 -0.93 -15.88
C VAL A 251 -14.12 -0.44 -17.15
N CYS A 252 -14.90 0.14 -18.06
CA CYS A 252 -14.39 0.90 -19.20
C CYS A 252 -14.31 2.39 -18.84
N ASP A 253 -13.18 3.04 -19.08
CA ASP A 253 -13.07 4.50 -19.00
C ASP A 253 -13.72 5.14 -20.22
N LEU A 254 -14.87 5.79 -20.03
CA LEU A 254 -15.61 6.45 -21.11
C LEU A 254 -14.92 7.74 -21.58
N GLY A 255 -13.88 8.20 -20.88
CA GLY A 255 -12.98 9.27 -21.35
C GLY A 255 -12.16 8.88 -22.57
N LEU A 256 -11.97 7.59 -22.82
CA LEU A 256 -11.20 7.04 -23.94
C LEU A 256 -12.14 6.42 -24.99
N ASP A 257 -11.66 6.30 -26.22
CA ASP A 257 -12.43 5.66 -27.31
C ASP A 257 -12.49 4.12 -27.10
N PRO A 258 -13.68 3.52 -26.96
CA PRO A 258 -13.84 2.09 -26.81
C PRO A 258 -13.69 1.29 -28.11
N GLN A 259 -13.48 1.92 -29.27
CA GLN A 259 -13.37 1.24 -30.57
C GLN A 259 -12.42 0.02 -30.54
N GLY A 260 -11.25 0.18 -29.92
CA GLY A 260 -10.26 -0.91 -29.83
C GLY A 260 -10.79 -2.16 -29.12
N LEU A 261 -11.68 -2.01 -28.13
CA LEU A 261 -12.32 -3.14 -27.44
C LEU A 261 -13.25 -3.94 -28.38
N LEU A 262 -13.82 -3.28 -29.39
CA LEU A 262 -14.71 -3.91 -30.36
C LEU A 262 -13.92 -4.57 -31.50
N ASP A 263 -12.88 -3.92 -31.98
CA ASP A 263 -12.15 -4.36 -33.19
C ASP A 263 -11.09 -5.42 -32.91
N LEU A 264 -10.40 -5.34 -31.78
CA LEU A 264 -9.24 -6.18 -31.48
C LEU A 264 -9.66 -7.48 -30.81
N ASP A 265 -8.88 -8.55 -31.03
CA ASP A 265 -9.03 -9.80 -30.30
C ASP A 265 -8.54 -9.69 -28.84
N ALA A 266 -8.86 -10.70 -28.02
CA ALA A 266 -8.57 -10.69 -26.60
C ALA A 266 -7.07 -10.74 -26.26
N ASP A 267 -6.25 -11.41 -27.07
CA ASP A 267 -4.82 -11.55 -26.81
C ASP A 267 -4.09 -10.22 -27.10
N THR A 268 -4.44 -9.57 -28.21
CA THR A 268 -3.95 -8.22 -28.52
C THR A 268 -4.36 -7.21 -27.44
N LEU A 269 -5.62 -7.26 -26.97
CA LEU A 269 -6.09 -6.40 -25.87
C LEU A 269 -5.35 -6.68 -24.56
N ARG A 270 -5.09 -7.96 -24.24
CA ARG A 270 -4.31 -8.36 -23.06
C ARG A 270 -2.90 -7.77 -23.14
N GLN A 271 -2.19 -7.98 -24.24
CA GLN A 271 -0.84 -7.46 -24.43
C GLN A 271 -0.80 -5.94 -24.27
N ARG A 272 -1.73 -5.21 -24.90
CA ARG A 272 -1.79 -3.74 -24.80
C ARG A 272 -2.17 -3.24 -23.40
N LEU A 273 -3.01 -3.97 -22.66
CA LEU A 273 -3.39 -3.61 -21.29
C LEU A 273 -2.19 -3.64 -20.32
N TYR A 274 -1.24 -4.55 -20.55
CA TYR A 274 -0.03 -4.70 -19.73
C TYR A 274 1.21 -4.00 -20.30
N THR A 275 1.11 -3.40 -21.48
CA THR A 275 2.17 -2.60 -22.09
C THR A 275 2.11 -1.15 -21.58
N ARG A 276 3.26 -0.60 -21.15
CA ARG A 276 3.32 0.82 -20.73
C ARG A 276 3.00 1.71 -21.93
N ARG A 277 2.29 2.81 -21.69
CA ARG A 277 1.87 3.75 -22.75
C ARG A 277 3.02 4.21 -23.66
N GLU A 278 4.19 4.46 -23.09
CA GLU A 278 5.39 4.90 -23.82
C GLU A 278 6.00 3.82 -24.71
N ALA A 279 5.66 2.54 -24.47
CA ALA A 279 6.08 1.40 -25.25
C ALA A 279 5.04 0.96 -26.28
N LEU A 280 3.89 1.64 -26.36
CA LEU A 280 2.91 1.43 -27.43
C LEU A 280 3.40 2.08 -28.73
N SER A 281 3.12 1.44 -29.86
CA SER A 281 3.52 1.96 -31.18
C SER A 281 2.75 3.23 -31.54
N GLU A 282 3.29 4.02 -32.46
CA GLU A 282 2.62 5.22 -32.96
C GLU A 282 1.24 4.86 -33.55
N GLY A 283 0.18 5.53 -33.06
CA GLY A 283 -1.20 5.25 -33.44
C GLY A 283 -1.91 4.18 -32.60
N GLU A 284 -1.21 3.44 -31.72
CA GLU A 284 -1.86 2.51 -30.79
C GLU A 284 -2.43 3.25 -29.58
N LEU A 285 -3.75 3.10 -29.38
CA LEU A 285 -4.41 3.63 -28.19
C LEU A 285 -4.36 2.62 -27.03
N PRO A 286 -4.22 3.11 -25.78
CA PRO A 286 -4.30 2.25 -24.61
C PRO A 286 -5.69 1.61 -24.50
N VAL A 287 -5.74 0.38 -24.01
CA VAL A 287 -7.01 -0.32 -23.76
C VAL A 287 -7.76 0.43 -22.65
N PRO A 288 -9.02 0.85 -22.88
CA PRO A 288 -9.74 1.69 -21.94
C PRO A 288 -10.32 0.90 -20.76
N LEU A 289 -9.66 -0.19 -20.33
CA LEU A 289 -10.11 -1.06 -19.24
C LEU A 289 -9.34 -0.77 -17.96
N LYS A 290 -10.05 -0.82 -16.83
CA LYS A 290 -9.49 -0.68 -15.49
C LYS A 290 -10.19 -1.62 -14.53
N LEU A 291 -9.47 -2.10 -13.51
CA LEU A 291 -10.06 -2.76 -12.36
C LEU A 291 -10.40 -1.76 -11.25
N VAL A 292 -11.60 -1.88 -10.68
CA VAL A 292 -12.02 -1.22 -9.44
C VAL A 292 -12.12 -2.29 -8.35
N HIS A 293 -11.25 -2.21 -7.35
CA HIS A 293 -11.20 -3.17 -6.26
C HIS A 293 -12.08 -2.72 -5.10
N ILE A 294 -13.24 -3.34 -4.91
CA ILE A 294 -14.25 -2.94 -3.91
C ILE A 294 -13.74 -3.08 -2.46
N ASN A 295 -12.69 -3.85 -2.23
CA ASN A 295 -12.04 -4.04 -0.92
C ASN A 295 -10.91 -3.05 -0.63
N ARG A 296 -10.70 -2.06 -1.50
CA ARG A 296 -9.68 -1.00 -1.36
C ARG A 296 -10.31 0.39 -1.31
N CYS A 297 -11.46 0.51 -0.64
CA CYS A 297 -12.22 1.75 -0.43
C CYS A 297 -12.35 2.64 -1.69
N PRO A 298 -12.71 2.09 -2.87
CA PRO A 298 -12.74 2.87 -4.09
C PRO A 298 -13.86 3.90 -4.02
N VAL A 299 -13.57 5.12 -4.47
CA VAL A 299 -14.60 6.16 -4.60
C VAL A 299 -15.37 5.95 -5.89
N VAL A 300 -16.64 5.57 -5.76
CA VAL A 300 -17.59 5.42 -6.87
C VAL A 300 -18.88 6.14 -6.54
N ALA A 301 -19.44 6.88 -7.49
CA ALA A 301 -20.64 7.69 -7.28
C ALA A 301 -21.57 7.68 -8.49
N PRO A 302 -22.89 7.85 -8.33
CA PRO A 302 -23.79 8.08 -9.46
C PRO A 302 -23.46 9.38 -10.19
N LEU A 303 -23.79 9.49 -11.48
CA LEU A 303 -23.50 10.70 -12.29
C LEU A 303 -24.16 11.98 -11.75
N ASN A 304 -25.25 11.87 -11.00
CA ASN A 304 -25.98 13.03 -10.48
C ASN A 304 -25.19 13.82 -9.41
N VAL A 305 -24.05 13.30 -8.92
CA VAL A 305 -23.16 14.08 -8.05
C VAL A 305 -22.44 15.19 -8.80
N LEU A 306 -22.32 15.08 -10.13
CA LEU A 306 -21.73 16.08 -11.02
C LEU A 306 -22.74 17.20 -11.28
N ARG A 307 -22.56 18.34 -10.62
CA ARG A 307 -23.31 19.58 -10.86
C ARG A 307 -22.95 20.13 -12.24
N ALA A 308 -23.76 21.05 -12.78
CA ALA A 308 -23.47 21.70 -14.07
C ALA A 308 -22.11 22.41 -14.04
N GLU A 309 -21.84 23.17 -12.98
CA GLU A 309 -20.55 23.84 -12.73
C GLU A 309 -19.36 22.87 -12.62
N ASP A 310 -19.58 21.67 -12.06
CA ASP A 310 -18.53 20.65 -11.99
C ASP A 310 -18.20 20.14 -13.40
N ARG A 311 -19.21 19.89 -14.24
CA ARG A 311 -19.02 19.40 -15.62
C ARG A 311 -18.28 20.42 -16.47
N GLU A 312 -18.61 21.70 -16.32
CA GLU A 312 -17.94 22.80 -17.02
C GLU A 312 -16.49 22.95 -16.55
N ARG A 313 -16.25 23.05 -15.24
CA ARG A 313 -14.91 23.19 -14.64
C ARG A 313 -13.99 22.02 -14.98
N LEU A 314 -14.53 20.81 -15.05
CA LEU A 314 -13.79 19.57 -15.32
C LEU A 314 -13.74 19.23 -16.83
N HIS A 315 -14.34 20.06 -17.69
CA HIS A 315 -14.42 19.85 -19.14
C HIS A 315 -14.97 18.46 -19.53
N LEU A 316 -16.05 18.03 -18.86
CA LEU A 316 -16.66 16.72 -19.09
C LEU A 316 -17.67 16.78 -20.24
N ASP A 317 -17.39 16.07 -21.33
CA ASP A 317 -18.35 15.88 -22.42
C ASP A 317 -19.31 14.72 -22.12
N MET A 318 -20.45 15.07 -21.52
CA MET A 318 -21.47 14.09 -21.15
C MET A 318 -22.13 13.42 -22.37
N ASN A 319 -22.17 14.08 -23.53
CA ASN A 319 -22.76 13.51 -24.74
C ASN A 319 -21.87 12.39 -25.28
N ILE A 320 -20.55 12.63 -25.35
CA ILE A 320 -19.57 11.61 -25.73
C ILE A 320 -19.64 10.40 -24.78
N TYR A 321 -19.75 10.62 -23.47
CA TYR A 321 -19.86 9.51 -22.51
C TYR A 321 -21.13 8.69 -22.72
N GLN A 322 -22.25 9.34 -23.00
CA GLN A 322 -23.51 8.67 -23.28
C GLN A 322 -23.45 7.86 -24.59
N GLU A 323 -22.89 8.44 -25.66
CA GLU A 323 -22.68 7.76 -26.94
C GLU A 323 -21.81 6.52 -26.78
N ARG A 324 -20.65 6.65 -26.12
CA ARG A 324 -19.73 5.53 -25.87
C ARG A 324 -20.37 4.45 -24.99
N ALA A 325 -21.16 4.84 -23.98
CA ALA A 325 -21.87 3.89 -23.14
C ALA A 325 -22.94 3.10 -23.91
N LEU A 326 -23.73 3.77 -24.76
CA LEU A 326 -24.71 3.13 -25.63
C LEU A 326 -24.03 2.17 -26.59
N ARG A 327 -22.97 2.62 -27.26
CA ARG A 327 -22.18 1.80 -28.17
C ARG A 327 -21.67 0.51 -27.53
N LEU A 328 -21.13 0.58 -26.31
CA LEU A 328 -20.68 -0.59 -25.57
C LEU A 328 -21.86 -1.47 -25.12
N THR A 329 -22.97 -0.87 -24.75
CA THR A 329 -24.18 -1.61 -24.32
C THR A 329 -24.78 -2.39 -25.49
N ASP A 330 -24.84 -1.81 -26.68
CA ASP A 330 -25.39 -2.45 -27.88
C ASP A 330 -24.45 -3.53 -28.42
N ALA A 331 -23.13 -3.35 -28.29
CA ALA A 331 -22.12 -4.28 -28.78
C ALA A 331 -21.68 -5.34 -27.75
N GLN A 332 -22.50 -5.64 -26.74
CA GLN A 332 -22.15 -6.60 -25.67
C GLN A 332 -21.70 -7.96 -26.19
N GLU A 333 -22.37 -8.49 -27.21
CA GLU A 333 -22.05 -9.78 -27.81
C GLU A 333 -20.65 -9.81 -28.45
N VAL A 334 -20.09 -8.65 -28.80
CA VAL A 334 -18.77 -8.53 -29.42
C VAL A 334 -17.65 -8.61 -28.38
N TRP A 335 -17.79 -7.94 -27.23
CA TRP A 335 -16.69 -7.78 -26.27
C TRP A 335 -16.80 -8.62 -25.00
N ARG A 336 -17.99 -9.14 -24.66
CA ARG A 336 -18.23 -9.81 -23.37
C ARG A 336 -17.28 -10.99 -23.15
N ASP A 337 -17.15 -11.87 -24.13
CA ASP A 337 -16.32 -13.07 -24.00
C ASP A 337 -14.82 -12.74 -24.04
N LYS A 338 -14.45 -11.60 -24.65
CA LYS A 338 -13.06 -11.11 -24.63
C LYS A 338 -12.60 -10.81 -23.21
N LEU A 339 -13.47 -10.33 -22.32
CA LEU A 339 -13.08 -9.98 -20.94
C LEU A 339 -12.57 -11.18 -20.14
N ALA A 340 -13.21 -12.35 -20.30
CA ALA A 340 -12.78 -13.56 -19.61
C ALA A 340 -11.39 -13.99 -20.07
N ALA A 341 -11.11 -13.87 -21.37
CA ALA A 341 -9.79 -14.14 -21.93
C ALA A 341 -8.77 -13.08 -21.49
N ILE A 342 -9.05 -11.78 -21.59
CA ILE A 342 -8.13 -10.70 -21.20
C ILE A 342 -7.65 -10.86 -19.75
N TYR A 343 -8.55 -11.26 -18.84
CA TYR A 343 -8.27 -11.43 -17.41
C TYR A 343 -8.04 -12.90 -16.98
N ALA A 344 -7.74 -13.79 -17.93
CA ALA A 344 -7.18 -15.10 -17.60
C ALA A 344 -5.75 -14.91 -17.06
N GLU A 345 -5.32 -15.75 -16.11
CA GLU A 345 -3.96 -15.64 -15.52
C GLU A 345 -2.86 -15.84 -16.56
N GLU A 346 -1.79 -15.06 -16.39
CA GLU A 346 -0.44 -15.52 -16.73
C GLU A 346 0.22 -15.98 -15.43
N ASP A 347 0.96 -17.09 -15.51
CA ASP A 347 1.91 -17.48 -14.48
C ASP A 347 3.03 -16.42 -14.47
N PHE A 348 2.92 -15.40 -13.61
CA PHE A 348 4.09 -14.60 -13.27
C PHE A 348 5.17 -15.53 -12.75
N ALA A 349 6.44 -15.25 -13.06
CA ALA A 349 7.55 -15.98 -12.47
C ALA A 349 7.44 -15.90 -10.94
N ALA A 350 7.03 -17.01 -10.32
CA ALA A 350 6.82 -17.08 -8.88
C ALA A 350 8.15 -16.76 -8.19
N SER A 351 8.10 -15.91 -7.17
CA SER A 351 9.29 -15.70 -6.33
C SER A 351 9.54 -17.00 -5.57
N ALA A 352 10.76 -17.52 -5.57
CA ALA A 352 11.11 -18.68 -4.77
C ALA A 352 11.22 -18.35 -3.26
N ASP A 353 11.23 -17.06 -2.91
CA ASP A 353 11.37 -16.60 -1.53
C ASP A 353 10.01 -16.63 -0.80
N PRO A 354 9.82 -17.49 0.23
CA PRO A 354 8.53 -17.64 0.90
C PRO A 354 8.02 -16.34 1.56
N GLU A 355 8.89 -15.39 1.89
CA GLU A 355 8.48 -14.08 2.44
C GLU A 355 7.77 -13.21 1.41
N GLN A 356 8.02 -13.49 0.13
CA GLN A 356 7.46 -12.77 -1.00
C GLN A 356 6.23 -13.48 -1.59
N GLN A 357 5.83 -14.62 -1.03
CA GLN A 357 4.74 -15.47 -1.52
C GLN A 357 3.42 -15.25 -0.76
N LEU A 358 3.23 -14.12 -0.08
CA LEU A 358 2.00 -13.78 0.66
C LEU A 358 0.73 -14.01 -0.18
N TYR A 359 0.76 -13.62 -1.46
CA TYR A 359 -0.38 -13.66 -2.36
C TYR A 359 -0.47 -14.94 -3.20
N ASP A 360 0.43 -15.91 -2.99
CA ASP A 360 0.46 -17.19 -3.74
C ASP A 360 -0.56 -18.21 -3.19
N GLY A 361 -1.25 -17.87 -2.10
CA GLY A 361 -2.31 -18.69 -1.52
C GLY A 361 -2.59 -18.33 -0.06
N PHE A 362 -3.84 -18.51 0.37
CA PHE A 362 -4.22 -18.36 1.77
C PHE A 362 -3.72 -19.55 2.59
N ILE A 363 -3.20 -19.27 3.81
CA ILE A 363 -2.85 -20.30 4.78
C ILE A 363 -4.13 -21.00 5.26
N GLY A 364 -4.14 -22.34 5.21
CA GLY A 364 -5.28 -23.16 5.62
C GLY A 364 -5.56 -23.11 7.13
N ASP A 365 -6.79 -23.46 7.54
CA ASP A 365 -7.24 -23.34 8.94
C ASP A 365 -6.37 -24.08 9.96
N ARG A 366 -5.84 -25.25 9.58
CA ARG A 366 -4.96 -26.04 10.44
C ARG A 366 -3.66 -25.28 10.71
N ASP A 367 -3.02 -24.80 9.66
CA ASP A 367 -1.79 -24.03 9.76
C ASP A 367 -2.00 -22.67 10.42
N ARG A 368 -3.15 -22.01 10.23
CA ARG A 368 -3.46 -20.77 10.97
C ARG A 368 -3.44 -20.97 12.48
N ARG A 369 -3.98 -22.09 12.99
CA ARG A 369 -3.90 -22.45 14.42
C ARG A 369 -2.48 -22.77 14.86
N LEU A 370 -1.66 -23.38 13.98
CA LEU A 370 -0.24 -23.59 14.27
C LEU A 370 0.52 -22.25 14.32
N CYS A 371 0.23 -21.30 13.44
CA CYS A 371 0.81 -19.95 13.48
C CYS A 371 0.45 -19.22 14.79
N GLU A 372 -0.79 -19.37 15.28
CA GLU A 372 -1.17 -18.86 16.61
C GLU A 372 -0.35 -19.50 17.74
N GLN A 373 -0.09 -20.81 17.66
CA GLN A 373 0.78 -21.51 18.62
C GLN A 373 2.23 -21.04 18.53
N VAL A 374 2.77 -20.83 17.33
CA VAL A 374 4.12 -20.25 17.14
C VAL A 374 4.25 -18.92 17.86
N ARG A 375 3.27 -18.02 17.71
CA ARG A 375 3.33 -16.68 18.34
C ARG A 375 3.21 -16.70 19.86
N THR A 376 2.58 -17.73 20.42
CA THR A 376 2.34 -17.84 21.87
C THR A 376 3.33 -18.77 22.56
N ALA A 377 4.15 -19.50 21.80
CA ALA A 377 5.19 -20.36 22.31
C ALA A 377 6.39 -19.55 22.82
N GLU A 378 7.02 -20.06 23.88
CA GLU A 378 8.28 -19.51 24.37
C GLU A 378 9.39 -19.71 23.32
N PRO A 379 10.33 -18.77 23.13
CA PRO A 379 11.37 -18.88 22.12
C PRO A 379 12.16 -20.20 22.14
N ALA A 380 12.46 -20.72 23.34
CA ALA A 380 13.15 -22.00 23.50
C ALA A 380 12.33 -23.22 23.01
N GLN A 381 11.00 -23.12 22.99
CA GLN A 381 10.12 -24.17 22.48
C GLN A 381 10.07 -24.18 20.95
N LEU A 382 10.20 -23.02 20.31
CA LEU A 382 10.22 -22.90 18.84
C LEU A 382 11.32 -23.77 18.21
N ALA A 383 12.46 -23.92 18.90
CA ALA A 383 13.59 -24.74 18.46
C ALA A 383 13.43 -26.25 18.71
N ARG A 384 12.56 -26.65 19.65
CA ARG A 384 12.49 -28.04 20.16
C ARG A 384 11.25 -28.79 19.70
N GLN A 385 10.17 -28.08 19.40
CA GLN A 385 8.91 -28.67 18.96
C GLN A 385 8.95 -28.98 17.46
N GLN A 386 8.24 -30.04 17.07
CA GLN A 386 7.95 -30.28 15.66
C GLN A 386 6.73 -29.47 15.27
N TRP A 387 6.84 -28.75 14.15
CA TRP A 387 5.77 -27.92 13.59
C TRP A 387 5.27 -28.56 12.30
N PRO A 388 4.21 -29.39 12.36
CA PRO A 388 3.75 -30.17 11.21
C PRO A 388 2.90 -29.32 10.26
N PHE A 389 3.48 -28.28 9.67
CA PHE A 389 2.80 -27.40 8.71
C PHE A 389 2.43 -28.17 7.43
N ASP A 390 1.24 -27.89 6.89
CA ASP A 390 0.84 -28.38 5.56
C ASP A 390 1.39 -27.46 4.45
N ASP A 391 1.41 -26.15 4.71
CA ASP A 391 1.90 -25.13 3.81
C ASP A 391 3.44 -25.13 3.75
N HIS A 392 3.97 -25.39 2.57
CA HIS A 392 5.41 -25.47 2.29
C HIS A 392 6.20 -24.20 2.62
N ARG A 393 5.55 -23.04 2.74
CA ARG A 393 6.18 -21.74 3.03
C ARG A 393 6.57 -21.62 4.50
N LEU A 394 5.77 -22.20 5.39
CA LEU A 394 5.86 -21.97 6.84
C LEU A 394 7.12 -22.53 7.52
N PRO A 395 7.68 -23.70 7.13
CA PRO A 395 8.92 -24.20 7.73
C PRO A 395 10.09 -23.21 7.58
N GLU A 396 10.26 -22.64 6.38
CA GLU A 396 11.32 -21.68 6.10
C GLU A 396 11.05 -20.32 6.78
N LEU A 397 9.80 -19.85 6.77
CA LEU A 397 9.42 -18.65 7.52
C LEU A 397 9.70 -18.79 9.02
N LEU A 398 9.47 -19.98 9.60
CA LEU A 398 9.69 -20.22 11.02
C LEU A 398 11.19 -20.17 11.36
N PHE A 399 12.03 -20.77 10.51
CA PHE A 399 13.47 -20.69 10.67
C PHE A 399 13.95 -19.23 10.68
N ARG A 400 13.52 -18.42 9.70
CA ARG A 400 13.92 -17.02 9.60
C ARG A 400 13.34 -16.15 10.71
N TYR A 401 12.08 -16.38 11.09
CA TYR A 401 11.45 -15.72 12.23
C TYR A 401 12.25 -15.94 13.52
N ARG A 402 12.66 -17.19 13.80
CA ARG A 402 13.53 -17.51 14.92
C ARG A 402 14.90 -16.85 14.79
N ALA A 403 15.54 -16.93 13.64
CA ALA A 403 16.87 -16.41 13.44
C ALA A 403 16.95 -14.88 13.61
N ARG A 404 15.93 -14.15 13.15
CA ARG A 404 15.87 -12.69 13.26
C ARG A 404 15.51 -12.21 14.66
N ASN A 405 14.56 -12.86 15.33
CA ASN A 405 13.98 -12.35 16.58
C ASN A 405 14.55 -13.02 17.83
N PHE A 406 15.03 -14.26 17.71
CA PHE A 406 15.51 -15.08 18.82
C PHE A 406 16.82 -15.82 18.44
N PRO A 407 17.87 -15.09 18.01
CA PRO A 407 19.11 -15.69 17.51
C PRO A 407 19.79 -16.62 18.52
N ASP A 408 19.64 -16.35 19.82
CA ASP A 408 20.19 -17.19 20.90
C ASP A 408 19.57 -18.60 20.96
N THR A 409 18.44 -18.82 20.27
CA THR A 409 17.78 -20.13 20.17
C THR A 409 18.36 -21.02 19.07
N LEU A 410 19.25 -20.49 18.23
CA LEU A 410 19.85 -21.23 17.12
C LEU A 410 21.01 -22.09 17.60
N ASN A 411 21.04 -23.36 17.17
CA ASN A 411 22.22 -24.21 17.35
C ASN A 411 23.35 -23.83 16.35
N SER A 412 24.53 -24.43 16.48
CA SER A 412 25.69 -24.08 15.64
C SER A 412 25.48 -24.28 14.13
N GLU A 413 24.75 -25.33 13.73
CA GLU A 413 24.42 -25.57 12.31
C GLU A 413 23.42 -24.52 11.79
N GLU A 414 22.41 -24.20 12.60
CA GLU A 414 21.42 -23.16 12.29
C GLU A 414 22.07 -21.76 12.19
N GLN A 415 23.03 -21.44 13.06
CA GLN A 415 23.79 -20.19 13.00
C GLN A 415 24.62 -20.10 11.72
N GLN A 416 25.27 -21.19 11.30
CA GLN A 416 26.01 -21.23 10.03
C GLN A 416 25.07 -21.07 8.83
N ARG A 417 23.93 -21.77 8.85
CA ARG A 417 22.88 -21.65 7.83
C ARG A 417 22.36 -20.21 7.73
N TRP A 418 22.09 -19.58 8.87
CA TRP A 418 21.62 -18.20 8.92
C TRP A 418 22.69 -17.23 8.40
N LYS A 419 23.94 -17.38 8.80
CA LYS A 419 25.04 -16.55 8.30
C LYS A 419 25.18 -16.65 6.78
N LEU A 420 25.15 -17.86 6.22
CA LEU A 420 25.20 -18.06 4.76
C LEU A 420 24.03 -17.39 4.05
N PHE A 421 22.83 -17.47 4.63
CA PHE A 421 21.66 -16.81 4.09
C PHE A 421 21.79 -15.27 4.11
N CYS A 422 22.28 -14.69 5.21
CA CYS A 422 22.56 -13.25 5.28
C CYS A 422 23.59 -12.83 4.22
N GLN A 423 24.66 -13.61 4.04
CA GLN A 423 25.66 -13.37 3.00
C GLN A 423 25.03 -13.32 1.61
N GLN A 424 24.19 -14.31 1.28
CA GLN A 424 23.50 -14.38 -0.01
C GLN A 424 22.59 -13.17 -0.24
N ARG A 425 21.78 -12.79 0.76
CA ARG A 425 20.89 -11.61 0.71
C ARG A 425 21.66 -10.31 0.50
N LEU A 426 22.76 -10.12 1.23
CA LEU A 426 23.55 -8.89 1.17
C LEU A 426 24.41 -8.78 -0.09
N SER A 427 24.66 -9.89 -0.80
CA SER A 427 25.52 -9.90 -1.99
C SER A 427 24.77 -10.02 -3.31
N SER A 428 23.57 -10.62 -3.36
CA SER A 428 22.87 -10.88 -4.63
C SER A 428 21.37 -10.56 -4.55
N PRO A 429 20.84 -9.69 -5.44
CA PRO A 429 19.42 -9.30 -5.44
C PRO A 429 18.45 -10.46 -5.66
N GLU A 430 18.90 -11.56 -6.27
CA GLU A 430 18.06 -12.74 -6.56
C GLU A 430 17.56 -13.45 -5.29
N TRP A 431 18.25 -13.23 -4.16
CA TRP A 431 17.85 -13.73 -2.84
C TRP A 431 16.81 -12.84 -2.15
N GLY A 432 16.30 -11.82 -2.85
CA GLY A 432 15.10 -11.06 -2.47
C GLY A 432 15.32 -10.04 -1.36
N ALA A 433 16.57 -9.70 -1.02
CA ALA A 433 16.88 -8.69 -0.01
C ALA A 433 16.35 -7.30 -0.42
N PRO A 434 16.03 -6.42 0.55
CA PRO A 434 15.74 -5.01 0.27
C PRO A 434 16.85 -4.32 -0.53
N ASN A 435 18.10 -4.57 -0.15
CA ASN A 435 19.27 -3.99 -0.77
C ASN A 435 20.49 -4.91 -0.60
N THR A 436 21.42 -4.84 -1.54
CA THR A 436 22.75 -5.45 -1.41
C THR A 436 23.77 -4.42 -0.92
N LEU A 437 24.93 -4.86 -0.44
CA LEU A 437 26.02 -3.96 -0.05
C LEU A 437 26.48 -3.08 -1.23
N ASP A 438 26.62 -3.67 -2.42
CA ASP A 438 27.01 -2.94 -3.62
C ASP A 438 25.97 -1.90 -4.02
N ALA A 439 24.69 -2.28 -4.06
CA ALA A 439 23.61 -1.35 -4.41
C ALA A 439 23.41 -0.26 -3.35
N PHE A 440 23.61 -0.56 -2.06
CA PHE A 440 23.65 0.44 -1.00
C PHE A 440 24.78 1.45 -1.23
N ASN A 441 26.00 0.98 -1.46
CA ASN A 441 27.17 1.84 -1.66
C ASN A 441 26.99 2.73 -2.89
N GLN A 442 26.49 2.18 -3.99
CA GLN A 442 26.21 2.93 -5.21
C GLN A 442 25.14 4.02 -4.97
N ALA A 443 23.97 3.64 -4.47
CA ALA A 443 22.87 4.57 -4.25
C ALA A 443 23.25 5.69 -3.26
N ARG A 444 24.07 5.37 -2.24
CA ARG A 444 24.59 6.36 -1.30
C ARG A 444 25.51 7.37 -2.00
N GLN A 445 26.47 6.90 -2.80
CA GLN A 445 27.41 7.78 -3.52
C GLN A 445 26.67 8.70 -4.49
N GLU A 446 25.69 8.17 -5.23
CA GLU A 446 24.86 8.94 -6.16
C GLU A 446 24.08 10.04 -5.42
N PHE A 447 23.42 9.71 -4.30
CA PHE A 447 22.62 10.68 -3.55
C PHE A 447 23.46 11.71 -2.79
N ALA A 448 24.65 11.32 -2.31
CA ALA A 448 25.55 12.19 -1.55
C ALA A 448 25.95 13.46 -2.30
N VAL A 449 25.91 13.48 -3.64
CA VAL A 449 26.20 14.67 -4.45
C VAL A 449 25.22 15.82 -4.20
N SER A 450 23.98 15.48 -3.81
CA SER A 450 22.87 16.43 -3.62
C SER A 450 22.35 16.49 -2.19
N ALA A 451 22.97 15.74 -1.28
CA ALA A 451 22.51 15.61 0.10
C ALA A 451 22.77 16.89 0.90
N THR A 452 21.83 17.21 1.79
CA THR A 452 22.02 18.26 2.81
C THR A 452 23.03 17.81 3.87
N SER A 453 23.56 18.74 4.67
CA SER A 453 24.48 18.39 5.78
C SER A 453 23.86 17.42 6.80
N PHE A 454 22.56 17.56 7.08
CA PHE A 454 21.83 16.61 7.92
C PHE A 454 21.81 15.21 7.30
N GLN A 455 21.46 15.12 6.02
CA GLN A 455 21.42 13.85 5.28
C GLN A 455 22.79 13.19 5.21
N HIS A 456 23.87 13.96 5.02
CA HIS A 456 25.23 13.43 5.07
C HIS A 456 25.54 12.73 6.40
N GLY A 457 25.19 13.34 7.54
CA GLY A 457 25.40 12.72 8.85
C GLY A 457 24.60 11.43 9.07
N VAL A 458 23.43 11.31 8.44
CA VAL A 458 22.64 10.06 8.45
C VAL A 458 23.31 8.99 7.57
N LEU A 459 23.75 9.38 6.36
CA LEU A 459 24.41 8.47 5.42
C LEU A 459 25.73 7.91 5.96
N GLU A 460 26.51 8.72 6.70
CA GLU A 460 27.77 8.29 7.33
C GLU A 460 27.52 7.20 8.38
N GLN A 461 26.54 7.39 9.27
CA GLN A 461 26.19 6.36 10.26
C GLN A 461 25.72 5.05 9.61
N TRP A 462 24.96 5.14 8.52
CA TRP A 462 24.54 3.93 7.78
C TRP A 462 25.70 3.27 7.03
N GLN A 463 26.70 4.02 6.55
CA GLN A 463 27.92 3.43 5.99
C GLN A 463 28.69 2.67 7.07
N GLU A 464 28.91 3.27 8.24
CA GLU A 464 29.60 2.59 9.36
C GLU A 464 28.87 1.30 9.78
N TYR A 465 27.53 1.34 9.81
CA TYR A 465 26.71 0.15 10.04
C TYR A 465 26.91 -0.91 8.96
N ALA A 466 26.87 -0.52 7.68
CA ALA A 466 27.07 -1.43 6.55
C ALA A 466 28.45 -2.09 6.58
N ASP A 467 29.51 -1.33 6.88
CA ASP A 467 30.88 -1.82 7.00
C ASP A 467 31.02 -2.82 8.17
N THR A 468 30.40 -2.50 9.30
CA THR A 468 30.37 -3.40 10.48
C THR A 468 29.59 -4.68 10.17
N LEU A 469 28.47 -4.58 9.45
CA LEU A 469 27.69 -5.73 9.04
C LEU A 469 28.47 -6.61 8.05
N ALA A 470 29.12 -6.01 7.04
CA ALA A 470 29.98 -6.73 6.09
C ALA A 470 31.11 -7.48 6.80
N ALA A 471 31.79 -6.82 7.75
CA ALA A 471 32.84 -7.45 8.55
C ALA A 471 32.32 -8.63 9.39
N ARG A 472 31.15 -8.51 10.04
CA ARG A 472 30.53 -9.63 10.78
C ARG A 472 30.15 -10.80 9.87
N MET A 473 29.69 -10.48 8.66
CA MET A 473 29.28 -11.46 7.65
C MET A 473 30.44 -12.01 6.82
N ASN A 474 31.67 -11.50 6.96
CA ASN A 474 32.82 -11.84 6.10
C ASN A 474 32.53 -11.58 4.60
N LEU A 475 32.00 -10.40 4.28
CA LEU A 475 31.69 -9.95 2.91
C LEU A 475 32.64 -8.84 2.44
#